data_AF-A0A7S0XKJ8-F1
#
_entry.id   AF-A0A7S0XKJ8-F1
#
_cell.length_a   1.000
_cell.length_b   1.000
_cell.length_c   1.000
_cell.angle_alpha   90.00
_cell.angle_beta   90.00
_cell.angle_gamma   90.00
#
_symmetry.space_group_name_H-M   'P 1'
#
loop_
_entity.id
_entity.type
_entity.pdbx_description
1 polymer ?
#
loop_
_entity_poly.entity_id
_entity_poly.type
_entity_poly.pdbx_seq_one_letter_code
_entity_poly.pdbx_strand_id
1 'polypeptide(L)'
;MAFPLLIIHGTMRGHPMTVWFICGPLAIYMLDVFLRRIVFKTKRSAIKSAQAFDDNGEKVTKLVLQREPGVFEFKPGQYAEIRIPEISRFEWHPFTIASPPSDVGTITFFIKAAGRWTTALYDLAESESLDGDAGSRVLEAEMRGPFGAPAESFSLYPHVVLVGTGIGVTPLLSIWLSLAKNSWKSCTERSAKSTKAPSALELDSSSSANPSIEGIEILKTANMLFTDILSLKQGGVLLAQERKGAQLRAAVLAAWLESLTSNIILLTCTLVLEALVLSLWIGEQEVATQVTQIIATWLVIPVFGAKIALSLVAYGLRYLTSFIFLLEVLIFMGAVASFYLTLQVLINGDKASTIWYLLTFGVYLVLHIIRIMVIFYATARPSSEIERARDQAKGEKFIDAHESVRAIWVNKSVSGMSWVMNRLAESAEQVAPSYALELYATRSKEDEVKAASPFAAAADENGVTQHELKAGRPKWNEILTSAIERAHASNPQDGALVGVFYCGMPAVARELQNVAKLVTAQHQRKIASKRTAPCNCRIVVHKENF
;
A
#
# COMPACT_ATOMS: atom_id res chain seq x y z
N MET A 1 19.38 25.49 13.45
CA MET A 1 20.54 26.36 13.17
C MET A 1 21.05 26.28 11.73
N ALA A 2 21.10 25.11 11.09
CA ALA A 2 21.66 24.96 9.74
C ALA A 2 20.98 25.83 8.65
N PHE A 3 19.64 25.79 8.52
CA PHE A 3 18.93 26.53 7.47
C PHE A 3 19.08 28.07 7.57
N PRO A 4 18.89 28.71 8.74
CA PRO A 4 19.15 30.16 8.87
C PRO A 4 20.59 30.56 8.53
N LEU A 5 21.58 29.76 8.96
CA LEU A 5 22.98 30.01 8.64
C LEU A 5 23.28 29.84 7.15
N LEU A 6 22.63 28.89 6.48
CA LEU A 6 22.76 28.66 5.04
C LEU A 6 22.14 29.79 4.22
N ILE A 7 21.05 30.38 4.72
CA ILE A 7 20.42 31.57 4.13
C ILE A 7 21.34 32.78 4.30
N ILE A 8 21.87 33.02 5.51
CA ILE A 8 22.82 34.12 5.77
C ILE A 8 24.09 33.96 4.94
N HIS A 9 24.64 32.74 4.84
CA HIS A 9 25.82 32.49 4.00
C HIS A 9 25.55 32.80 2.52
N GLY A 10 24.35 32.47 2.02
CA GLY A 10 23.93 32.76 0.65
C GLY A 10 23.71 34.25 0.37
N THR A 11 23.32 35.05 1.38
CA THR A 11 23.11 36.50 1.22
C THR A 11 24.41 37.30 1.25
N MET A 12 25.49 36.80 1.86
CA MET A 12 26.78 37.50 1.96
C MET A 12 27.48 37.73 0.61
N ARG A 13 27.09 37.03 -0.46
CA ARG A 13 27.65 37.20 -1.82
C ARG A 13 26.74 37.99 -2.79
N GLY A 14 25.70 38.65 -2.29
CA GLY A 14 24.85 39.56 -3.08
C GLY A 14 23.71 38.90 -3.88
N HIS A 15 23.75 37.58 -4.10
CA HIS A 15 22.68 36.83 -4.78
C HIS A 15 22.22 35.63 -3.94
N PRO A 16 21.11 35.74 -3.17
CA PRO A 16 20.64 34.69 -2.27
C PRO A 16 19.92 33.55 -3.03
N MET A 17 20.63 32.86 -3.91
CA MET A 17 20.11 31.73 -4.69
C MET A 17 19.64 30.57 -3.79
N THR A 18 20.27 30.39 -2.62
CA THR A 18 19.94 29.33 -1.65
C THR A 18 18.49 29.40 -1.16
N VAL A 19 17.90 30.60 -1.10
CA VAL A 19 16.52 30.80 -0.67
C VAL A 19 15.55 30.09 -1.62
N TRP A 20 15.76 30.19 -2.93
CA TRP A 20 14.90 29.57 -3.93
C TRP A 20 14.91 28.04 -3.87
N PHE A 21 16.07 27.43 -3.61
CA PHE A 21 16.19 25.97 -3.45
C PHE A 21 15.58 25.45 -2.14
N ILE A 22 15.50 26.29 -1.10
CA ILE A 22 14.93 25.91 0.21
C ILE A 22 13.42 26.15 0.23
N CYS A 23 12.94 27.25 -0.33
CA CYS A 23 11.54 27.67 -0.20
C CYS A 23 10.54 26.64 -0.73
N GLY A 24 10.78 26.05 -1.91
CA GLY A 24 9.90 25.03 -2.48
C GLY A 24 9.79 23.78 -1.60
N PRO A 25 10.89 23.07 -1.33
CA PRO A 25 10.89 21.90 -0.44
C PRO A 25 10.38 22.20 0.97
N LEU A 26 10.72 23.37 1.53
CA LEU A 26 10.23 23.78 2.84
C LEU A 26 8.71 24.00 2.83
N ALA A 27 8.16 24.64 1.80
CA ALA A 27 6.72 24.80 1.65
C ALA A 27 6.00 23.46 1.53
N ILE A 28 6.53 22.52 0.74
CA ILE A 28 5.99 21.16 0.62
C ILE A 28 6.05 20.43 1.97
N TYR A 29 7.17 20.50 2.67
CA TYR A 29 7.33 19.89 4.00
C TYR A 29 6.36 20.50 5.03
N MET A 30 6.23 21.82 5.06
CA MET A 30 5.33 22.51 5.98
C MET A 30 3.86 22.18 5.67
N LEU A 31 3.50 22.12 4.39
CA LEU A 31 2.18 21.67 3.95
C LEU A 31 1.91 20.24 4.38
N ASP A 32 2.86 19.33 4.15
CA ASP A 32 2.76 17.93 4.56
C ASP A 32 2.59 17.77 6.09
N VAL A 33 3.41 18.44 6.89
CA VAL A 33 3.31 18.44 8.36
C VAL A 33 1.96 19.02 8.82
N PHE A 34 1.50 20.09 8.18
CA PHE A 34 0.23 20.74 8.50
C PHE A 34 -0.96 19.84 8.17
N LEU A 35 -0.98 19.26 6.97
CA LEU A 35 -2.01 18.30 6.53
C LEU A 35 -2.04 17.08 7.45
N ARG A 36 -0.89 16.49 7.78
CA ARG A 36 -0.83 15.37 8.74
C ARG A 36 -1.42 15.75 10.09
N ARG A 37 -1.14 16.95 10.60
CA ARG A 37 -1.63 17.41 11.90
C ARG A 37 -3.13 17.70 11.93
N ILE A 38 -3.71 18.14 10.81
CA ILE A 38 -5.16 18.37 10.69
C ILE A 38 -5.91 17.05 10.52
N VAL A 39 -5.44 16.19 9.61
CA VAL A 39 -6.11 14.94 9.25
C VAL A 39 -5.98 13.91 10.36
N PHE A 40 -4.77 13.73 10.90
CA PHE A 40 -4.49 12.74 11.94
C PHE A 40 -4.40 13.43 13.30
N LYS A 41 -5.57 13.83 13.82
CA LYS A 41 -5.68 14.40 15.16
C LYS A 41 -5.05 13.46 16.20
N THR A 42 -4.20 14.03 17.03
CA THR A 42 -3.60 13.34 18.17
C THR A 42 -4.68 12.90 19.15
N LYS A 43 -4.66 11.62 19.53
CA LYS A 43 -5.54 11.06 20.56
C LYS A 43 -4.69 10.65 21.75
N ARG A 44 -5.12 11.03 22.96
CA ARG A 44 -4.45 10.63 24.19
C ARG A 44 -5.07 9.33 24.71
N SER A 45 -4.26 8.49 25.34
CA SER A 45 -4.67 7.21 25.87
C SER A 45 -3.79 6.84 27.06
N ALA A 46 -4.42 6.38 28.15
CA ALA A 46 -3.70 5.87 29.30
C ALA A 46 -3.01 4.53 28.98
N ILE A 47 -1.78 4.37 29.45
CA ILE A 47 -1.07 3.08 29.40
C ILE A 47 -1.68 2.19 30.50
N LYS A 48 -2.33 1.09 30.10
CA LYS A 48 -2.89 0.13 31.06
C LYS A 48 -1.84 -0.82 31.60
N SER A 49 -0.92 -1.24 30.74
CA SER A 49 0.15 -2.17 31.09
C SER A 49 1.28 -2.06 30.08
N ALA A 50 2.51 -2.16 30.57
CA ALA A 50 3.71 -2.31 29.78
C ALA A 50 4.48 -3.50 30.35
N GLN A 51 4.76 -4.50 29.50
CA GLN A 51 5.46 -5.72 29.91
C GLN A 51 6.74 -5.85 29.09
N ALA A 52 7.88 -5.96 29.76
CA ALA A 52 9.18 -6.21 29.15
C ALA A 52 9.42 -7.71 29.03
N PHE A 53 9.81 -8.16 27.83
CA PHE A 53 10.23 -9.54 27.55
C PHE A 53 11.68 -9.51 27.04
N ASP A 54 12.58 -10.19 27.75
CA ASP A 54 13.93 -10.47 27.27
C ASP A 54 14.04 -11.95 26.87
N ASP A 55 14.46 -12.22 25.64
CA ASP A 55 14.85 -13.55 25.23
C ASP A 55 16.18 -13.52 24.46
N ASN A 56 17.25 -14.00 25.08
CA ASN A 56 18.56 -14.21 24.47
C ASN A 56 19.04 -13.02 23.60
N GLY A 57 18.78 -11.78 24.06
CA GLY A 57 19.19 -10.54 23.39
C GLY A 57 18.14 -9.93 22.45
N GLU A 58 16.97 -10.53 22.27
CA GLU A 58 15.81 -9.91 21.60
C GLU A 58 14.83 -9.33 22.63
N LYS A 59 15.06 -8.07 23.01
CA LYS A 59 14.22 -7.31 23.94
C LYS A 59 12.95 -6.79 23.24
N VAL A 60 11.78 -7.16 23.74
CA VAL A 60 10.46 -6.76 23.21
C VAL A 60 9.58 -6.23 24.34
N THR A 61 8.94 -5.09 24.11
CA THR A 61 7.95 -4.51 25.02
C THR A 61 6.55 -4.73 24.47
N LYS A 62 5.67 -5.30 25.27
CA LYS A 62 4.22 -5.33 25.02
C LYS A 62 3.58 -4.13 25.68
N LEU A 63 3.10 -3.19 24.87
CA LEU A 63 2.45 -1.97 25.32
C LEU A 63 0.93 -2.11 25.11
N VAL A 64 0.16 -2.01 26.19
CA VAL A 64 -1.31 -2.07 26.18
C VAL A 64 -1.87 -0.70 26.54
N LEU A 65 -2.54 -0.08 25.57
CA LEU A 65 -3.17 1.23 25.70
C LEU A 65 -4.67 1.10 25.89
N GLN A 66 -5.28 2.01 26.65
CA GLN A 66 -6.73 2.07 26.81
C GLN A 66 -7.40 2.64 25.56
N ARG A 67 -8.40 1.93 25.02
CA ARG A 67 -9.18 2.38 23.88
C ARG A 67 -10.57 2.82 24.29
N GLU A 68 -10.86 4.11 24.16
CA GLU A 68 -12.23 4.58 24.26
C GLU A 68 -13.02 4.16 23.00
N PRO A 69 -14.23 3.57 23.16
CA PRO A 69 -15.08 3.19 22.03
C PRO A 69 -15.37 4.39 21.11
N GLY A 70 -15.31 4.18 19.79
CA GLY A 70 -15.57 5.23 18.78
C GLY A 70 -14.46 6.27 18.60
N VAL A 71 -13.46 6.33 19.49
CA VAL A 71 -12.38 7.32 19.39
C VAL A 71 -11.30 6.88 18.41
N PHE A 72 -10.91 5.60 18.42
CA PHE A 72 -9.86 5.06 17.55
C PHE A 72 -10.34 3.78 16.85
N GLU A 73 -10.86 3.95 15.64
CA GLU A 73 -11.24 2.86 14.75
C GLU A 73 -10.09 2.56 13.80
N PHE A 74 -9.81 1.27 13.59
CA PHE A 74 -8.75 0.78 12.72
C PHE A 74 -9.16 -0.56 12.12
N LYS A 75 -8.46 -0.98 11.07
CA LYS A 75 -8.61 -2.32 10.45
C LYS A 75 -7.40 -3.21 10.78
N PRO A 76 -7.57 -4.55 10.76
CA PRO A 76 -6.47 -5.45 11.05
C PRO A 76 -5.28 -5.22 10.11
N GLY A 77 -4.08 -5.21 10.67
CA GLY A 77 -2.83 -4.98 9.93
C GLY A 77 -2.47 -3.51 9.71
N GLN A 78 -3.30 -2.55 10.11
CA GLN A 78 -2.93 -1.12 10.13
C GLN A 78 -1.95 -0.80 11.26
N TYR A 79 -1.28 0.35 11.15
CA TYR A 79 -0.34 0.83 12.16
C TYR A 79 -0.75 2.20 12.70
N ALA A 80 -0.16 2.57 13.84
CA ALA A 80 -0.33 3.86 14.48
C ALA A 80 1.02 4.45 14.83
N GLU A 81 1.13 5.77 14.85
CA GLU A 81 2.29 6.45 15.43
C GLU A 81 2.04 6.68 16.92
N ILE A 82 3.02 6.36 17.75
CA ILE A 82 2.96 6.50 19.20
C ILE A 82 3.99 7.54 19.65
N ARG A 83 3.59 8.37 20.61
CA ARG A 83 4.46 9.28 21.36
C ARG A 83 4.20 9.09 22.86
N ILE A 84 5.26 8.96 23.63
CA ILE A 84 5.20 8.89 25.11
C ILE A 84 5.99 10.09 25.64
N PRO A 85 5.33 11.15 26.15
CA PRO A 85 5.98 12.40 26.58
C PRO A 85 7.07 12.22 27.64
N GLU A 86 6.99 11.17 28.46
CA GLU A 86 7.97 10.81 29.47
C GLU A 86 9.30 10.35 28.86
N ILE A 87 9.27 9.72 27.69
CA ILE A 87 10.47 9.29 26.95
C ILE A 87 10.93 10.41 26.01
N SER A 88 10.01 10.93 25.19
CA SER A 88 10.29 12.03 24.27
C SER A 88 9.05 12.88 24.00
N ARG A 89 9.22 14.19 24.14
CA ARG A 89 8.13 15.17 23.94
C ARG A 89 7.80 15.40 22.46
N PHE A 90 8.67 15.06 21.53
CA PHE A 90 8.52 15.47 20.13
C PHE A 90 8.58 14.33 19.11
N GLU A 91 9.12 13.18 19.50
CA GLU A 91 9.29 12.05 18.58
C GLU A 91 8.01 11.22 18.49
N TRP A 92 7.65 10.88 17.25
CA TRP A 92 6.54 9.99 16.90
C TRP A 92 7.12 8.76 16.21
N HIS A 93 6.74 7.58 16.68
CA HIS A 93 7.29 6.31 16.19
C HIS A 93 6.16 5.39 15.67
N PRO A 94 6.25 4.88 14.43
CA PRO A 94 5.21 4.03 13.86
C PRO A 94 5.33 2.58 14.38
N PHE A 95 4.21 2.03 14.85
CA PHE A 95 4.11 0.63 15.27
C PHE A 95 2.81 0.00 14.79
N THR A 96 2.91 -1.22 14.28
CA THR A 96 1.74 -1.99 13.84
C THR A 96 0.86 -2.34 15.04
N ILE A 97 -0.45 -2.14 14.88
CA ILE A 97 -1.43 -2.51 15.89
C ILE A 97 -1.58 -4.03 15.89
N ALA A 98 -1.22 -4.69 16.99
CA ALA A 98 -1.19 -6.14 17.07
C ALA A 98 -2.51 -6.75 17.57
N SER A 99 -3.32 -5.98 18.30
CA SER A 99 -4.66 -6.39 18.70
C SER A 99 -5.65 -6.35 17.54
N PRO A 100 -6.65 -7.25 17.50
CA PRO A 100 -7.75 -7.15 16.53
C PRO A 100 -8.67 -5.95 16.87
N PRO A 101 -9.36 -5.35 15.89
CA PRO A 101 -10.27 -4.23 16.12
C PRO A 101 -11.50 -4.60 16.97
N SER A 102 -11.81 -5.90 17.08
CA SER A 102 -12.85 -6.45 17.93
C SER A 102 -12.54 -6.38 19.43
N ASP A 103 -11.27 -6.18 19.83
CA ASP A 103 -10.90 -6.04 21.24
C ASP A 103 -11.39 -4.68 21.75
N VAL A 104 -12.54 -4.69 22.43
CA VAL A 104 -13.13 -3.47 22.99
C VAL A 104 -12.29 -3.02 24.20
N GLY A 105 -11.96 -1.74 24.27
CA GLY A 105 -11.33 -1.15 25.46
C GLY A 105 -9.81 -1.18 25.52
N THR A 106 -9.11 -1.88 24.60
CA THR A 106 -7.63 -1.91 24.58
C THR A 106 -7.06 -1.92 23.16
N ILE A 107 -5.84 -1.41 23.01
CA ILE A 107 -4.98 -1.57 21.83
C ILE A 107 -3.64 -2.10 22.30
N THR A 108 -3.14 -3.15 21.66
CA THR A 108 -1.85 -3.76 22.00
C THR A 108 -0.84 -3.53 20.89
N PHE A 109 0.38 -3.16 21.28
CA PHE A 109 1.56 -3.05 20.42
C PHE A 109 2.67 -3.94 20.94
N PHE A 110 3.46 -4.53 20.03
CA PHE A 110 4.71 -5.19 20.38
C PHE A 110 5.85 -4.43 19.73
N ILE A 111 6.77 -3.94 20.56
CA ILE A 111 7.82 -2.99 20.18
C ILE A 111 9.17 -3.63 20.50
N LYS A 112 9.97 -3.88 19.47
CA LYS A 112 11.34 -4.38 19.65
C LYS A 112 12.27 -3.22 20.04
N ALA A 113 13.15 -3.45 21.02
CA ALA A 113 14.20 -2.51 21.37
C ALA A 113 15.29 -2.52 20.27
N ALA A 114 15.28 -1.51 19.40
CA ALA A 114 16.21 -1.40 18.26
C ALA A 114 16.96 -0.05 18.21
N GLY A 115 16.44 0.98 18.87
CA GLY A 115 17.04 2.30 18.98
C GLY A 115 16.76 2.97 20.32
N ARG A 116 17.30 4.18 20.50
CA ARG A 116 17.27 4.91 21.78
C ARG A 116 15.88 5.02 22.40
N TRP A 117 14.88 5.41 21.61
CA TRP A 117 13.50 5.56 22.08
C TRP A 117 12.89 4.22 22.50
N THR A 118 13.04 3.18 21.67
CA THR A 118 12.48 1.84 21.96
C THR A 118 13.19 1.13 23.11
N THR A 119 14.49 1.38 23.32
CA THR A 119 15.22 0.86 24.48
C THR A 119 14.80 1.58 25.75
N ALA A 120 14.65 2.91 25.71
CA ALA A 120 14.11 3.64 26.85
C ALA A 120 12.68 3.20 27.22
N LEU A 121 11.84 2.85 26.23
CA LEU A 121 10.53 2.25 26.48
C LEU A 121 10.64 0.88 27.17
N TYR A 122 11.60 0.07 26.74
CA TYR A 122 11.87 -1.23 27.36
C TYR A 122 12.31 -1.07 28.82
N ASP A 123 13.29 -0.18 29.07
CA ASP A 123 13.81 0.07 30.41
C ASP A 123 12.71 0.65 31.33
N LEU A 124 11.85 1.52 30.79
CA LEU A 124 10.68 2.04 31.51
C LEU A 124 9.72 0.90 31.90
N ALA A 125 9.39 0.01 30.96
CA ALA A 125 8.52 -1.13 31.18
C ALA A 125 9.12 -2.20 32.13
N GLU A 126 10.45 -2.28 32.22
CA GLU A 126 11.16 -3.15 33.17
C GLU A 126 11.18 -2.53 34.57
N SER A 127 11.35 -1.20 34.67
CA SER A 127 11.42 -0.48 35.95
C SER A 127 10.05 -0.26 36.62
N GLU A 128 9.00 -0.06 35.82
CA GLU A 128 7.64 0.06 36.30
C GLU A 128 6.92 -1.27 36.13
N SER A 129 6.97 -2.14 37.14
CA SER A 129 6.03 -3.24 37.26
C SER A 129 4.64 -2.65 37.49
N LEU A 130 3.92 -2.32 36.40
CA LEU A 130 2.55 -1.80 36.40
C LEU A 130 1.51 -2.86 36.82
N ASP A 131 1.86 -3.69 37.79
CA ASP A 131 0.96 -4.62 38.46
C ASP A 131 0.37 -3.94 39.70
N GLY A 132 -0.68 -3.14 39.48
CA GLY A 132 -1.79 -2.97 40.43
C GLY A 132 -1.56 -2.34 41.80
N ASP A 133 -0.37 -1.84 42.17
CA ASP A 133 -0.21 -1.20 43.48
C ASP A 133 -0.52 0.32 43.46
N ALA A 134 -1.22 0.78 44.50
CA ALA A 134 -2.04 2.00 44.56
C ALA A 134 -1.29 3.35 44.49
N GLY A 135 -0.03 3.36 44.03
CA GLY A 135 0.80 4.54 43.83
C GLY A 135 1.40 4.67 42.43
N SER A 136 1.07 3.78 41.49
CA SER A 136 1.63 3.80 40.14
C SER A 136 1.18 5.03 39.34
N ARG A 137 2.14 5.78 38.80
CA ARG A 137 1.90 6.96 37.96
C ARG A 137 1.22 6.51 36.67
N VAL A 138 0.00 7.00 36.41
CA VAL A 138 -0.66 6.73 35.12
C VAL A 138 0.12 7.43 34.02
N LEU A 139 0.92 6.66 33.27
CA LEU A 139 1.62 7.15 32.09
C LEU A 139 0.61 7.38 30.96
N GLU A 140 0.77 8.52 30.27
CA GLU A 140 -0.04 8.85 29.10
C GLU A 140 0.74 8.56 27.82
N ALA A 141 0.13 7.80 26.92
CA ALA A 141 0.59 7.67 25.55
C ALA A 141 -0.30 8.50 24.62
N GLU A 142 0.30 9.07 23.60
CA GLU A 142 -0.42 9.71 22.52
C GLU A 142 -0.30 8.90 21.24
N MET A 143 -1.38 8.84 20.47
CA MET A 143 -1.48 8.09 19.24
C MET A 143 -1.96 8.96 18.08
N ARG A 144 -1.45 8.67 16.88
CA ARG A 144 -1.95 9.17 15.59
C ARG A 144 -2.21 8.02 14.62
N GLY A 145 -3.21 8.22 13.76
CA GLY A 145 -3.64 7.23 12.78
C GLY A 145 -5.14 6.95 12.88
N PRO A 146 -5.59 5.78 12.39
CA PRO A 146 -4.77 4.70 11.84
C PRO A 146 -4.15 5.03 10.48
N PHE A 147 -3.03 4.40 10.17
CA PHE A 147 -2.38 4.49 8.86
C PHE A 147 -2.52 3.16 8.11
N GLY A 148 -2.83 3.26 6.82
CA GLY A 148 -3.02 2.11 5.94
C GLY A 148 -1.73 1.32 5.71
N ALA A 149 -1.85 0.00 5.64
CA ALA A 149 -0.77 -0.92 5.36
C ALA A 149 -1.18 -1.89 4.23
N PRO A 150 -0.23 -2.45 3.45
CA PRO A 150 -0.54 -3.49 2.47
C PRO A 150 -1.33 -4.66 3.08
N ALA A 151 -1.00 -5.02 4.33
CA ALA A 151 -1.67 -6.03 5.15
C ALA A 151 -3.19 -5.90 5.17
N GLU A 152 -3.73 -4.66 5.21
CA GLU A 152 -5.17 -4.37 5.30
C GLU A 152 -5.97 -4.99 4.14
N SER A 153 -5.30 -5.19 3.01
CA SER A 153 -5.91 -5.73 1.79
C SER A 153 -5.98 -7.26 1.77
N PHE A 154 -5.65 -7.95 2.87
CA PHE A 154 -5.74 -9.41 2.96
C PHE A 154 -7.15 -9.94 2.61
N SER A 155 -8.18 -9.18 2.99
CA SER A 155 -9.59 -9.53 2.77
C SER A 155 -10.06 -9.48 1.31
N LEU A 156 -9.17 -9.11 0.38
CA LEU A 156 -9.40 -9.14 -1.08
C LEU A 156 -9.03 -10.49 -1.71
N TYR A 157 -8.37 -11.38 -0.95
CA TYR A 157 -7.91 -12.67 -1.43
C TYR A 157 -8.68 -13.79 -0.72
N PRO A 158 -9.28 -14.75 -1.44
CA PRO A 158 -9.96 -15.90 -0.84
C PRO A 158 -8.97 -16.89 -0.20
N HIS A 159 -7.74 -16.93 -0.72
CA HIS A 159 -6.65 -17.73 -0.19
C HIS A 159 -5.50 -16.83 0.24
N VAL A 160 -5.19 -16.85 1.54
CA VAL A 160 -4.20 -15.95 2.14
C VAL A 160 -3.07 -16.74 2.79
N VAL A 161 -1.83 -16.34 2.54
CA VAL A 161 -0.65 -16.82 3.26
C VAL A 161 -0.02 -15.64 3.97
N LEU A 162 -0.13 -15.59 5.30
CA LEU A 162 0.49 -14.57 6.13
C LEU A 162 1.84 -15.09 6.61
N VAL A 163 2.90 -14.30 6.43
CA VAL A 163 4.26 -14.68 6.80
C VAL A 163 4.91 -13.55 7.60
N GLY A 164 5.24 -13.83 8.86
CA GLY A 164 5.98 -12.91 9.74
C GLY A 164 7.33 -13.47 10.13
N THR A 165 8.38 -12.65 10.14
CA THR A 165 9.68 -13.04 10.72
C THR A 165 10.06 -12.16 11.90
N GLY A 166 10.43 -12.75 13.04
CA GLY A 166 10.76 -12.02 14.27
C GLY A 166 9.60 -11.12 14.72
N ILE A 167 9.87 -9.84 15.02
CA ILE A 167 8.84 -8.85 15.39
C ILE A 167 7.87 -8.52 14.25
N GLY A 168 8.24 -8.81 12.99
CA GLY A 168 7.37 -8.63 11.82
C GLY A 168 6.13 -9.53 11.81
N VAL A 169 5.90 -10.34 12.85
CA VAL A 169 4.65 -11.07 13.06
C VAL A 169 3.49 -10.17 13.51
N THR A 170 3.74 -8.93 13.95
CA THR A 170 2.68 -8.07 14.51
C THR A 170 1.48 -7.80 13.59
N PRO A 171 1.65 -7.54 12.27
CA PRO A 171 0.49 -7.38 11.37
C PRO A 171 -0.26 -8.70 11.20
N LEU A 172 0.47 -9.82 11.12
CA LEU A 172 -0.10 -11.17 11.06
C LEU A 172 -0.95 -11.46 12.30
N LEU A 173 -0.47 -11.09 13.50
CA LEU A 173 -1.20 -11.32 14.75
C LEU A 173 -2.55 -10.59 14.75
N SER A 174 -2.57 -9.33 14.31
CA SER A 174 -3.80 -8.55 14.20
C SER A 174 -4.82 -9.20 13.27
N ILE A 175 -4.36 -9.65 12.09
CA ILE A 175 -5.20 -10.30 11.08
C ILE A 175 -5.69 -11.67 11.60
N TRP A 176 -4.79 -12.51 12.11
CA TRP A 176 -5.09 -13.84 12.61
C TRP A 176 -6.11 -13.81 13.75
N LEU A 177 -5.87 -12.98 14.78
CA LEU A 177 -6.80 -12.86 15.90
C LEU A 177 -8.16 -12.31 15.47
N SER A 178 -8.19 -11.42 14.47
CA SER A 178 -9.45 -10.92 13.92
C SER A 178 -10.22 -12.03 13.18
N LEU A 179 -9.52 -12.88 12.43
CA LEU A 179 -10.11 -13.99 11.69
C LEU A 179 -10.61 -15.11 12.62
N ALA A 180 -9.82 -15.46 13.64
CA ALA A 180 -10.20 -16.45 14.65
C ALA A 180 -11.50 -16.05 15.36
N LYS A 181 -11.61 -14.79 15.81
CA LYS A 181 -12.82 -14.28 16.47
C LYS A 181 -14.04 -14.24 15.58
N ASN A 182 -13.88 -13.90 14.30
CA ASN A 182 -14.99 -13.87 13.36
C ASN A 182 -15.47 -15.30 13.03
N SER A 183 -14.53 -16.24 12.85
CA SER A 183 -14.84 -17.65 12.61
C SER A 183 -15.63 -18.25 13.78
N TRP A 184 -15.21 -17.97 15.02
CA TRP A 184 -15.92 -18.40 16.22
C TRP A 184 -17.37 -17.93 16.24
N LYS A 185 -17.62 -16.63 16.05
CA LYS A 185 -18.98 -16.05 16.03
C LYS A 185 -19.88 -16.76 15.02
N SER A 186 -19.37 -17.01 13.82
CA SER A 186 -20.13 -17.70 12.77
C SER A 186 -20.43 -19.17 13.10
N CYS A 187 -19.57 -19.86 13.86
CA CYS A 187 -19.84 -21.20 14.38
C CYS A 187 -20.87 -21.18 15.52
N THR A 188 -20.78 -20.23 16.45
CA THR A 188 -21.75 -20.10 17.57
C THR A 188 -23.13 -19.73 17.06
N GLU A 189 -23.24 -18.82 16.10
CA GLU A 189 -24.50 -18.44 15.48
C GLU A 189 -25.13 -19.57 14.65
N ARG A 190 -24.32 -20.40 13.98
CA ARG A 190 -24.79 -21.62 13.29
C ARG A 190 -25.33 -22.66 14.28
N SER A 191 -24.61 -22.89 15.37
CA SER A 191 -25.06 -23.80 16.43
C SER A 191 -26.35 -23.31 17.09
N ALA A 192 -26.50 -22.00 17.32
CA ALA A 192 -27.70 -21.41 17.90
C ALA A 192 -28.91 -21.41 16.97
N LYS A 193 -28.71 -21.32 15.65
CA LYS A 193 -29.77 -21.46 14.64
C LYS A 193 -30.19 -22.92 14.44
N SER A 194 -29.28 -23.88 14.59
CA SER A 194 -29.60 -25.31 14.49
C SER A 194 -30.51 -25.82 15.62
N THR A 195 -30.53 -25.17 16.78
CA THR A 195 -31.40 -25.55 17.91
C THR A 195 -32.81 -24.96 17.81
N LYS A 196 -33.06 -24.03 16.88
CA LYS A 196 -34.39 -23.53 16.54
C LYS A 196 -34.76 -24.05 15.15
N ALA A 197 -35.25 -25.29 15.09
CA ALA A 197 -35.93 -25.79 13.90
C ALA A 197 -37.16 -24.90 13.60
N PRO A 198 -37.29 -24.34 12.39
CA PRO A 198 -38.50 -23.63 12.01
C PRO A 198 -39.59 -24.65 11.65
N SER A 199 -40.66 -24.64 12.44
CA SER A 199 -41.95 -25.21 12.04
C SER A 199 -42.57 -24.31 10.96
N ALA A 200 -43.11 -24.94 9.93
CA ALA A 200 -44.00 -24.41 8.89
C ALA A 200 -43.38 -23.42 7.89
N LEU A 201 -43.38 -23.87 6.63
CA LEU A 201 -43.28 -23.07 5.43
C LEU A 201 -44.42 -22.04 5.39
N GLU A 202 -44.07 -20.76 5.41
CA GLU A 202 -44.88 -19.71 4.78
C GLU A 202 -44.07 -19.15 3.60
N LEU A 203 -44.56 -19.42 2.40
CA LEU A 203 -44.18 -18.68 1.20
C LEU A 203 -44.79 -17.29 1.31
N ASP A 204 -43.95 -16.26 1.42
CA ASP A 204 -44.37 -14.90 1.10
C ASP A 204 -43.56 -14.34 -0.06
N SER A 205 -44.24 -14.28 -1.20
CA SER A 205 -43.91 -13.54 -2.40
C SER A 205 -44.30 -12.06 -2.23
N SER A 206 -43.34 -11.15 -2.20
CA SER A 206 -43.53 -9.74 -2.61
C SER A 206 -42.16 -9.09 -2.82
N SER A 207 -41.78 -8.91 -4.10
CA SER A 207 -41.90 -7.68 -4.90
C SER A 207 -40.57 -6.93 -4.99
N SER A 208 -39.84 -7.26 -6.06
CA SER A 208 -38.71 -6.51 -6.58
C SER A 208 -39.13 -5.09 -6.98
N ALA A 209 -38.51 -4.08 -6.39
CA ALA A 209 -38.48 -2.73 -6.93
C ALA A 209 -37.00 -2.35 -7.16
N ASN A 210 -36.55 -2.51 -8.40
CA ASN A 210 -35.26 -1.97 -8.86
C ASN A 210 -35.39 -0.44 -9.01
N PRO A 211 -34.55 0.39 -8.37
CA PRO A 211 -34.32 1.73 -8.86
C PRO A 211 -33.39 1.67 -10.08
N SER A 212 -33.80 2.38 -11.12
CA SER A 212 -33.19 2.48 -12.45
C SER A 212 -31.70 2.81 -12.42
N ILE A 213 -30.92 1.85 -12.91
CA ILE A 213 -29.50 1.95 -13.26
C ILE A 213 -29.41 2.70 -14.59
N GLU A 214 -29.53 4.02 -14.57
CA GLU A 214 -29.24 4.84 -15.76
C GLU A 214 -28.46 6.13 -15.40
N GLY A 215 -28.58 6.62 -14.16
CA GLY A 215 -27.89 7.84 -13.71
C GLY A 215 -26.44 7.65 -13.26
N ILE A 216 -26.00 6.43 -12.94
CA ILE A 216 -24.65 6.16 -12.37
C ILE A 216 -23.64 5.74 -13.45
N GLU A 217 -24.10 5.30 -14.62
CA GLU A 217 -23.22 4.89 -15.72
C GLU A 217 -22.57 6.08 -16.44
N ILE A 218 -23.25 7.23 -16.46
CA ILE A 218 -22.77 8.43 -17.15
C ILE A 218 -21.54 9.04 -16.46
N LEU A 219 -21.37 8.84 -15.15
CA LEU A 219 -20.19 9.30 -14.40
C LEU A 219 -19.00 8.31 -14.42
N LYS A 220 -19.23 7.03 -14.74
CA LYS A 220 -18.14 6.04 -14.93
C LYS A 220 -17.52 6.10 -16.32
N THR A 221 -18.26 6.56 -17.32
CA THR A 221 -17.81 6.62 -18.72
C THR A 221 -16.84 7.79 -19.00
N ALA A 222 -16.72 8.75 -18.08
CA ALA A 222 -15.88 9.94 -18.25
C ALA A 222 -14.42 9.79 -17.77
N ASN A 223 -14.05 8.67 -17.14
CA ASN A 223 -12.69 8.43 -16.66
C ASN A 223 -12.06 7.25 -17.40
N MET A 224 -11.42 7.54 -18.54
CA MET A 224 -10.47 6.60 -19.11
C MET A 224 -9.34 6.42 -18.09
N LEU A 225 -9.29 5.28 -17.42
CA LEU A 225 -8.26 4.99 -16.42
C LEU A 225 -6.91 4.89 -17.14
N PHE A 226 -5.89 5.59 -16.63
CA PHE A 226 -4.51 5.50 -17.11
C PHE A 226 -3.97 4.06 -17.11
N THR A 227 -4.55 3.16 -16.31
CA THR A 227 -4.20 1.74 -16.30
C THR A 227 -4.74 0.97 -17.51
N ASP A 228 -5.82 1.41 -18.14
CA ASP A 228 -6.33 0.81 -19.39
C ASP A 228 -5.44 1.17 -20.59
N ILE A 229 -4.81 2.35 -20.54
CA ILE A 229 -3.86 2.85 -21.54
C ILE A 229 -2.57 2.00 -21.59
N LEU A 230 -2.12 1.48 -20.44
CA LEU A 230 -0.96 0.60 -20.31
C LEU A 230 -1.29 -0.90 -20.39
N SER A 231 -2.58 -1.27 -20.44
CA SER A 231 -3.03 -2.67 -20.55
C SER A 231 -2.89 -3.21 -21.97
N LEU A 232 -1.67 -3.15 -22.53
CA LEU A 232 -1.26 -3.94 -23.69
C LEU A 232 -1.01 -5.42 -23.33
N LYS A 233 -1.57 -5.93 -22.24
CA LYS A 233 -1.61 -7.37 -22.00
C LYS A 233 -2.88 -7.78 -21.25
N GLN A 234 -3.56 -8.74 -21.87
CA GLN A 234 -4.68 -9.55 -21.37
C GLN A 234 -6.08 -8.93 -21.48
N GLY A 235 -6.52 -8.76 -22.73
CA GLY A 235 -7.94 -8.54 -23.04
C GLY A 235 -8.21 -8.42 -24.53
N GLY A 236 -7.68 -9.31 -25.37
CA GLY A 236 -7.85 -9.14 -26.81
C GLY A 236 -7.20 -10.16 -27.73
N VAL A 237 -7.19 -11.45 -27.36
CA VAL A 237 -6.94 -12.50 -28.38
C VAL A 237 -8.16 -12.70 -29.29
N LEU A 238 -9.32 -12.12 -28.95
CA LEU A 238 -10.54 -12.17 -29.78
C LEU A 238 -10.89 -10.86 -30.51
N LEU A 239 -10.17 -9.76 -30.28
CA LEU A 239 -10.38 -8.47 -30.99
C LEU A 239 -9.17 -7.99 -31.80
N ALA A 240 -8.04 -8.71 -31.74
CA ALA A 240 -6.79 -8.33 -32.40
C ALA A 240 -6.63 -8.86 -33.82
N GLN A 241 -7.63 -9.51 -34.40
CA GLN A 241 -7.49 -10.10 -35.73
C GLN A 241 -7.77 -9.13 -36.90
N GLU A 242 -8.16 -7.87 -36.65
CA GLU A 242 -8.48 -6.92 -37.74
C GLU A 242 -7.85 -5.50 -37.67
N ARG A 243 -7.07 -5.13 -36.63
CA ARG A 243 -6.51 -3.75 -36.58
C ARG A 243 -5.10 -3.64 -37.19
N LYS A 244 -5.02 -2.84 -38.27
CA LYS A 244 -3.84 -2.52 -39.09
C LYS A 244 -2.61 -2.15 -38.22
N GLY A 245 -1.46 -2.77 -38.51
CA GLY A 245 -0.21 -2.65 -37.71
C GLY A 245 0.33 -1.24 -37.46
N ALA A 246 -0.11 -0.23 -38.20
CA ALA A 246 0.23 1.18 -37.95
C ALA A 246 -0.36 1.72 -36.62
N GLN A 247 -1.58 1.31 -36.27
CA GLN A 247 -2.23 1.73 -35.01
C GLN A 247 -1.53 1.13 -33.79
N LEU A 248 -1.07 -0.11 -33.89
CA LEU A 248 -0.31 -0.77 -32.83
C LEU A 248 1.03 -0.07 -32.58
N ARG A 249 1.75 0.32 -33.64
CA ARG A 249 3.01 1.07 -33.53
C ARG A 249 2.79 2.46 -32.93
N ALA A 250 1.72 3.15 -33.33
CA ALA A 250 1.35 4.45 -32.77
C ALA A 250 1.01 4.33 -31.27
N ALA A 251 0.26 3.29 -30.87
CA ALA A 251 -0.09 3.04 -29.46
C ALA A 251 1.15 2.77 -28.59
N VAL A 252 2.12 2.00 -29.08
CA VAL A 252 3.38 1.74 -28.35
C VAL A 252 4.20 3.02 -28.16
N LEU A 253 4.29 3.86 -29.19
CA LEU A 253 4.99 5.14 -29.11
C LEU A 253 4.27 6.14 -28.20
N ALA A 254 2.94 6.21 -28.27
CA ALA A 254 2.12 7.02 -27.37
C ALA A 254 2.33 6.58 -25.91
N ALA A 255 2.27 5.28 -25.63
CA ALA A 255 2.49 4.75 -24.29
C ALA A 255 3.90 5.07 -23.74
N TRP A 256 4.92 5.05 -24.59
CA TRP A 256 6.28 5.43 -24.19
C TRP A 256 6.40 6.92 -23.85
N LEU A 257 5.74 7.80 -24.61
CA LEU A 257 5.65 9.24 -24.32
C LEU A 257 4.75 9.55 -23.11
N GLU A 258 3.79 8.68 -22.80
CA GLU A 258 2.91 8.77 -21.63
C GLU A 258 3.54 8.20 -20.36
N SER A 259 4.66 7.49 -20.47
CA SER A 259 5.41 6.99 -19.33
C SER A 259 5.76 8.11 -18.35
N LEU A 260 5.64 7.81 -17.04
CA LEU A 260 6.01 8.71 -15.97
C LEU A 260 7.48 9.18 -16.11
N THR A 261 8.37 8.25 -16.50
CA THR A 261 9.80 8.54 -16.70
C THR A 261 10.04 9.59 -17.80
N SER A 262 9.43 9.40 -18.98
CA SER A 262 9.54 10.35 -20.11
C SER A 262 9.00 11.73 -19.74
N ASN A 263 7.88 11.80 -19.01
CA ASN A 263 7.28 13.06 -18.60
C ASN A 263 8.09 13.79 -17.51
N ILE A 264 8.70 13.06 -16.59
CA ILE A 264 9.63 13.64 -15.59
C ILE A 264 10.88 14.18 -16.28
N ILE A 265 11.44 13.44 -17.25
CA ILE A 265 12.61 13.89 -18.02
C ILE A 265 12.27 15.18 -18.79
N LEU A 266 11.14 15.23 -19.50
CA LEU A 266 10.71 16.42 -20.22
C LEU A 266 10.52 17.63 -19.28
N LEU A 267 9.87 17.44 -18.13
CA LEU A 267 9.71 18.50 -17.14
C LEU A 267 11.06 18.99 -16.60
N THR A 268 11.99 18.06 -16.34
CA THR A 268 13.32 18.40 -15.83
C THR A 268 14.12 19.19 -16.88
N CYS A 269 14.07 18.79 -18.15
CA CYS A 269 14.69 19.54 -19.25
C CYS A 269 14.11 20.94 -19.39
N THR A 270 12.78 21.09 -19.35
CA THR A 270 12.13 22.41 -19.40
C THR A 270 12.52 23.28 -18.22
N LEU A 271 12.53 22.74 -16.99
CA LEU A 271 12.95 23.48 -15.80
C LEU A 271 14.42 23.93 -15.85
N VAL A 272 15.31 23.08 -16.38
CA VAL A 272 16.74 23.42 -16.53
C VAL A 272 16.93 24.53 -17.58
N LEU A 273 16.25 24.44 -18.71
CA LEU A 273 16.33 25.45 -19.77
C LEU A 273 15.74 26.79 -19.32
N GLU A 274 14.66 26.78 -18.55
CA GLU A 274 14.04 28.00 -18.02
C GLU A 274 14.87 28.62 -16.88
N ALA A 275 15.48 27.80 -16.03
CA ALA A 275 16.46 28.27 -15.05
C ALA A 275 17.68 28.91 -15.74
N LEU A 276 18.10 28.36 -16.89
CA LEU A 276 19.15 28.94 -17.72
C LEU A 276 18.72 30.29 -18.31
N VAL A 277 17.49 30.40 -18.85
CA VAL A 277 16.92 31.67 -19.34
C VAL A 277 16.90 32.72 -18.24
N LEU A 278 16.39 32.39 -17.04
CA LEU A 278 16.37 33.32 -15.90
C LEU A 278 17.79 33.74 -15.49
N SER A 279 18.74 32.82 -15.49
CA SER A 279 20.14 33.13 -15.14
C SER A 279 20.82 34.06 -16.15
N LEU A 280 20.57 33.86 -17.44
CA LEU A 280 21.10 34.71 -18.51
C LEU A 280 20.41 36.08 -18.51
N TRP A 281 19.14 36.14 -18.10
CA TRP A 281 18.36 37.37 -17.99
C TRP A 281 18.87 38.23 -16.84
N ILE A 282 19.22 37.61 -15.72
CA ILE A 282 19.89 38.27 -14.58
C ILE A 282 21.30 38.76 -14.97
N GLY A 283 21.98 38.09 -15.89
CA GLY A 283 23.29 38.47 -16.41
C GLY A 283 23.28 39.54 -17.51
N GLU A 284 22.12 40.18 -17.78
CA GLU A 284 21.92 41.18 -18.86
C GLU A 284 22.36 40.71 -20.27
N GLN A 285 22.36 39.39 -20.52
CA GLN A 285 22.68 38.85 -21.84
C GLN A 285 21.42 38.70 -22.70
N GLU A 286 21.00 39.78 -23.36
CA GLU A 286 19.77 39.82 -24.16
C GLU A 286 19.75 38.82 -25.32
N VAL A 287 20.85 38.63 -26.05
CA VAL A 287 20.86 37.73 -27.21
C VAL A 287 20.88 36.25 -26.79
N ALA A 288 21.66 35.91 -25.75
CA ALA A 288 21.77 34.53 -25.27
C ALA A 288 20.50 34.05 -24.57
N THR A 289 19.82 34.93 -23.81
CA THR A 289 18.50 34.65 -23.23
C THR A 289 17.48 34.33 -24.30
N GLN A 290 17.39 35.17 -25.32
CA GLN A 290 16.41 35.04 -26.40
C GLN A 290 16.58 33.72 -27.17
N VAL A 291 17.82 33.37 -27.54
CA VAL A 291 18.12 32.11 -28.23
C VAL A 291 17.77 30.91 -27.36
N THR A 292 18.14 30.94 -26.07
CA THR A 292 17.89 29.85 -25.14
C THR A 292 16.38 29.64 -24.90
N GLN A 293 15.61 30.72 -24.83
CA GLN A 293 14.16 30.70 -24.62
C GLN A 293 13.39 30.17 -25.84
N ILE A 294 13.84 30.54 -27.05
CA ILE A 294 13.33 29.95 -28.30
C ILE A 294 13.60 28.44 -28.31
N ILE A 295 14.81 28.00 -27.97
CA ILE A 295 15.17 26.57 -27.93
C ILE A 295 14.32 25.82 -26.90
N ALA A 296 14.13 26.37 -25.70
CA ALA A 296 13.33 25.77 -24.63
C ALA A 296 11.88 25.53 -25.08
N THR A 297 11.29 26.54 -25.72
CA THR A 297 9.90 26.48 -26.16
C THR A 297 9.73 25.57 -27.39
N TRP A 298 10.71 25.57 -28.29
CA TRP A 298 10.74 24.73 -29.48
C TRP A 298 10.96 23.25 -29.18
N LEU A 299 11.49 22.89 -28.00
CA LEU A 299 11.64 21.51 -27.57
C LEU A 299 10.31 20.91 -27.06
N VAL A 300 9.44 21.74 -26.48
CA VAL A 300 8.18 21.30 -25.85
C VAL A 300 7.04 21.17 -26.86
N ILE A 301 6.82 22.19 -27.70
CA ILE A 301 5.70 22.25 -28.66
C ILE A 301 5.61 21.00 -29.58
N PRO A 302 6.68 20.59 -30.30
CA PRO A 302 6.60 19.44 -31.21
C PRO A 302 6.45 18.12 -30.47
N VAL A 303 7.01 17.98 -29.26
CA VAL A 303 6.86 16.76 -28.46
C VAL A 303 5.41 16.60 -27.97
N PHE A 304 4.80 17.66 -27.46
CA PHE A 304 3.39 17.64 -27.03
C PHE A 304 2.43 17.54 -28.22
N GLY A 305 2.72 18.20 -29.34
CA GLY A 305 1.93 18.09 -30.56
C GLY A 305 1.96 16.68 -31.17
N ALA A 306 3.15 16.10 -31.29
CA ALA A 306 3.32 14.72 -31.76
C ALA A 306 2.63 13.72 -30.82
N LYS A 307 2.67 13.99 -29.51
CA LYS A 307 2.00 13.18 -28.51
C LYS A 307 0.48 13.19 -28.67
N ILE A 308 -0.15 14.37 -28.73
CA ILE A 308 -1.60 14.49 -28.91
C ILE A 308 -2.04 13.78 -30.20
N ALA A 309 -1.27 13.92 -31.28
CA ALA A 309 -1.53 13.26 -32.55
C ALA A 309 -1.42 11.72 -32.44
N LEU A 310 -0.36 11.21 -31.81
CA LEU A 310 -0.15 9.77 -31.61
C LEU A 310 -1.23 9.16 -30.70
N SER A 311 -1.60 9.84 -29.62
CA SER A 311 -2.66 9.40 -28.69
C SER A 311 -4.04 9.44 -29.37
N LEU A 312 -4.31 10.42 -30.24
CA LEU A 312 -5.55 10.45 -31.04
C LEU A 312 -5.60 9.29 -32.06
N VAL A 313 -4.48 8.95 -32.70
CA VAL A 313 -4.39 7.81 -33.63
C VAL A 313 -4.51 6.47 -32.90
N ALA A 314 -3.97 6.37 -31.69
CA ALA A 314 -3.99 5.15 -30.88
C ALA A 314 -5.36 4.88 -30.24
N TYR A 315 -5.98 5.91 -29.65
CA TYR A 315 -7.16 5.78 -28.79
C TYR A 315 -8.46 6.29 -29.44
N GLY A 316 -8.37 6.97 -30.60
CA GLY A 316 -9.52 7.46 -31.35
C GLY A 316 -10.31 8.56 -30.64
N LEU A 317 -11.57 8.77 -31.04
CA LEU A 317 -12.44 9.83 -30.49
C LEU A 317 -12.68 9.75 -28.97
N ARG A 318 -12.46 8.59 -28.35
CA ARG A 318 -12.57 8.42 -26.90
C ARG A 318 -11.52 9.20 -26.13
N TYR A 319 -10.38 9.49 -26.74
CA TYR A 319 -9.34 10.32 -26.13
C TYR A 319 -9.79 11.77 -25.93
N LEU A 320 -10.63 12.29 -26.82
CA LEU A 320 -11.14 13.67 -26.75
C LEU A 320 -12.02 13.92 -25.51
N THR A 321 -12.68 12.88 -25.00
CA THR A 321 -13.51 12.97 -23.79
C THR A 321 -12.72 12.75 -22.49
N SER A 322 -11.40 12.54 -22.57
CA SER A 322 -10.56 12.25 -21.41
C SER A 322 -10.04 13.51 -20.73
N PHE A 323 -10.01 13.52 -19.40
CA PHE A 323 -9.44 14.63 -18.61
C PHE A 323 -7.94 14.87 -18.93
N ILE A 324 -7.21 13.82 -19.29
CA ILE A 324 -5.79 13.89 -19.69
C ILE A 324 -5.63 14.71 -20.98
N PHE A 325 -6.52 14.52 -21.96
CA PHE A 325 -6.49 15.28 -23.22
C PHE A 325 -6.72 16.78 -22.95
N LEU A 326 -7.68 17.12 -22.08
CA LEU A 326 -7.94 18.50 -21.68
C LEU A 326 -6.67 19.15 -21.10
N LEU A 327 -5.98 18.47 -20.19
CA LEU A 327 -4.73 18.97 -19.61
C LEU A 327 -3.62 19.10 -20.67
N GLU A 328 -3.51 18.17 -21.60
CA GLU A 328 -2.48 18.20 -22.65
C GLU A 328 -2.71 19.32 -23.66
N VAL A 329 -3.96 19.60 -24.01
CA VAL A 329 -4.33 20.76 -24.84
C VAL A 329 -4.05 22.07 -24.10
N LEU A 330 -4.39 22.17 -22.81
CA LEU A 330 -4.10 23.37 -22.02
C LEU A 330 -2.60 23.64 -21.89
N ILE A 331 -1.80 22.59 -21.69
CA ILE A 331 -0.33 22.66 -21.66
C ILE A 331 0.22 23.10 -23.01
N PHE A 332 -0.29 22.52 -24.11
CA PHE A 332 0.12 22.89 -25.47
C PHE A 332 -0.21 24.35 -25.79
N MET A 333 -1.44 24.80 -25.47
CA MET A 333 -1.86 26.19 -25.66
C MET A 333 -1.04 27.15 -24.79
N GLY A 334 -0.72 26.77 -23.55
CA GLY A 334 0.17 27.53 -22.67
C GLY A 334 1.59 27.66 -23.23
N ALA A 335 2.14 26.59 -23.82
CA ALA A 335 3.46 26.63 -24.46
C ALA A 335 3.47 27.54 -25.70
N VAL A 336 2.42 27.51 -26.53
CA VAL A 336 2.27 28.39 -27.69
C VAL A 336 2.10 29.85 -27.27
N ALA A 337 1.31 30.12 -26.21
CA ALA A 337 1.16 31.46 -25.67
C ALA A 337 2.49 31.99 -25.09
N SER A 338 3.23 31.14 -24.37
CA SER A 338 4.57 31.46 -23.87
C SER A 338 5.54 31.79 -25.00
N PHE A 339 5.51 31.02 -26.10
CA PHE A 339 6.29 31.30 -27.30
C PHE A 339 5.96 32.66 -27.92
N TYR A 340 4.66 32.94 -28.07
CA TYR A 340 4.19 34.19 -28.65
C TYR A 340 4.62 35.41 -27.82
N LEU A 341 4.48 35.32 -26.49
CA LEU A 341 4.92 36.38 -25.57
C LEU A 341 6.44 36.57 -25.62
N THR A 342 7.21 35.49 -25.75
CA THR A 342 8.66 35.55 -25.96
C THR A 342 9.01 36.33 -27.23
N LEU A 343 8.29 36.07 -28.32
CA LEU A 343 8.49 36.77 -29.59
C LEU A 343 8.12 38.26 -29.50
N GLN A 344 7.09 38.59 -28.71
CA GLN A 344 6.71 39.97 -28.45
C GLN A 344 7.74 40.72 -27.61
N VAL A 345 8.32 40.08 -26.60
CA VAL A 345 9.45 40.63 -25.83
C VAL A 345 10.65 40.89 -26.74
N LEU A 346 10.94 39.98 -27.68
CA LEU A 346 12.03 40.12 -28.66
C LEU A 346 11.83 41.32 -29.61
N ILE A 347 10.60 41.55 -30.07
CA ILE A 347 10.31 42.59 -31.08
C ILE A 347 10.15 43.98 -30.44
N ASN A 348 9.48 44.06 -29.28
CA ASN A 348 9.04 45.33 -28.70
C ASN A 348 9.82 45.76 -27.45
N GLY A 349 10.61 44.87 -26.82
CA GLY A 349 11.43 45.21 -25.65
C GLY A 349 10.64 45.67 -24.42
N ASP A 350 9.36 45.33 -24.32
CA ASP A 350 8.47 45.88 -23.30
C ASP A 350 8.48 45.07 -21.98
N LYS A 351 8.67 45.76 -20.86
CA LYS A 351 8.69 45.16 -19.50
C LYS A 351 7.35 44.52 -19.13
N ALA A 352 6.23 45.00 -19.69
CA ALA A 352 4.93 44.41 -19.45
C ALA A 352 4.84 42.99 -20.03
N SER A 353 5.43 42.76 -21.22
CA SER A 353 5.43 41.46 -21.88
C SER A 353 6.24 40.42 -21.10
N THR A 354 7.30 40.84 -20.40
CA THR A 354 8.08 39.97 -19.51
C THR A 354 7.27 39.51 -18.30
N ILE A 355 6.45 40.38 -17.71
CA ILE A 355 5.57 40.02 -16.59
C ILE A 355 4.53 39.00 -17.03
N TRP A 356 3.92 39.23 -18.20
CA TRP A 356 2.98 38.30 -18.80
C TRP A 356 3.61 36.95 -19.12
N TYR A 357 4.84 36.93 -19.64
CA TYR A 357 5.61 35.70 -19.86
C TYR A 357 5.78 34.89 -18.56
N LEU A 358 6.26 35.52 -17.48
CA LEU A 358 6.48 34.85 -16.19
C LEU A 358 5.18 34.31 -15.58
N LEU A 359 4.08 35.05 -15.71
CA LEU A 359 2.74 34.60 -15.28
C LEU A 359 2.26 33.39 -16.08
N THR A 360 2.34 33.46 -17.41
CA THR A 360 1.93 32.36 -18.29
C THR A 360 2.80 31.12 -18.07
N PHE A 361 4.11 31.29 -17.86
CA PHE A 361 5.02 30.20 -17.52
C PHE A 361 4.69 29.56 -16.16
N GLY A 362 4.38 30.36 -15.14
CA GLY A 362 3.96 29.86 -13.84
C GLY A 362 2.69 29.00 -13.91
N VAL A 363 1.69 29.46 -14.67
CA VAL A 363 0.45 28.69 -14.91
C VAL A 363 0.74 27.40 -15.67
N TYR A 364 1.55 27.47 -16.73
CA TYR A 364 1.99 26.32 -17.52
C TYR A 364 2.69 25.26 -16.64
N LEU A 365 3.59 25.67 -15.74
CA LEU A 365 4.31 24.77 -14.84
C LEU A 365 3.35 24.08 -13.86
N VAL A 366 2.40 24.81 -13.28
CA VAL A 366 1.40 24.26 -12.37
C VAL A 366 0.53 23.21 -13.06
N LEU A 367 0.08 23.47 -14.28
CA LEU A 367 -0.69 22.50 -15.09
C LEU A 367 0.13 21.22 -15.35
N HIS A 368 1.43 21.37 -15.61
CA HIS A 368 2.33 20.24 -15.81
C HIS A 368 2.52 19.37 -14.56
N ILE A 369 2.63 20.01 -13.39
CA ILE A 369 2.73 19.33 -12.09
C ILE A 369 1.42 18.60 -11.78
N ILE A 370 0.27 19.26 -11.96
CA ILE A 370 -1.06 18.64 -11.79
C ILE A 370 -1.18 17.40 -12.68
N ARG A 371 -0.79 17.50 -13.95
CA ARG A 371 -0.81 16.37 -14.88
C ARG A 371 0.06 15.19 -14.42
N ILE A 372 1.29 15.45 -13.95
CA ILE A 372 2.16 14.39 -13.42
C ILE A 372 1.57 13.76 -12.17
N MET A 373 0.95 14.57 -11.28
CA MET A 373 0.28 14.06 -10.08
C MET A 373 -0.93 13.18 -10.43
N VAL A 374 -1.72 13.56 -11.43
CA VAL A 374 -2.84 12.74 -11.94
C VAL A 374 -2.34 11.41 -12.50
N ILE A 375 -1.27 11.43 -13.29
CA ILE A 375 -0.63 10.21 -13.82
C ILE A 375 -0.10 9.33 -12.70
N PHE A 376 0.65 9.92 -11.75
CA PHE A 376 1.20 9.21 -10.59
C PHE A 376 0.09 8.57 -9.76
N TYR A 377 -0.98 9.32 -9.45
CA TYR A 377 -2.11 8.81 -8.70
C TYR A 377 -2.84 7.69 -9.44
N ALA A 378 -3.00 7.81 -10.75
CA ALA A 378 -3.61 6.78 -11.58
C ALA A 378 -2.73 5.51 -11.67
N THR A 379 -1.39 5.62 -11.65
CA THR A 379 -0.47 4.47 -11.58
C THR A 379 -0.37 3.85 -10.18
N ALA A 380 -0.55 4.65 -9.13
CA ALA A 380 -0.50 4.18 -7.75
C ALA A 380 -1.80 3.49 -7.30
N ARG A 381 -2.87 3.63 -8.09
CA ARG A 381 -4.16 2.98 -7.84
C ARG A 381 -4.03 1.46 -8.11
N PRO A 382 -4.50 0.59 -7.20
CA PRO A 382 -4.46 -0.87 -7.43
C PRO A 382 -5.19 -1.23 -8.73
N SER A 383 -4.70 -2.26 -9.43
CA SER A 383 -5.22 -2.70 -10.73
C SER A 383 -6.73 -2.96 -10.70
N SER A 384 -7.42 -2.72 -11.82
CA SER A 384 -8.86 -2.94 -11.97
C SER A 384 -9.31 -4.37 -11.66
N GLU A 385 -8.38 -5.34 -11.69
CA GLU A 385 -8.60 -6.72 -11.22
C GLU A 385 -8.81 -6.80 -9.70
N ILE A 386 -8.10 -5.98 -8.92
CA ILE A 386 -8.29 -5.87 -7.47
C ILE A 386 -9.65 -5.20 -7.16
N GLU A 387 -10.09 -4.28 -8.02
CA GLU A 387 -11.45 -3.71 -7.93
C GLU A 387 -12.52 -4.74 -8.31
N ARG A 388 -12.32 -5.58 -9.34
CA ARG A 388 -13.23 -6.70 -9.63
C ARG A 388 -13.30 -7.70 -8.48
N ALA A 389 -12.16 -8.06 -7.88
CA ALA A 389 -12.11 -8.90 -6.68
C ALA A 389 -12.81 -8.22 -5.49
N ARG A 390 -12.66 -6.90 -5.34
CA ARG A 390 -13.34 -6.09 -4.30
C ARG A 390 -14.84 -6.00 -4.51
N ASP A 391 -15.30 -5.86 -5.75
CA ASP A 391 -16.72 -5.75 -6.09
C ASP A 391 -17.41 -7.13 -6.05
N GLN A 392 -16.71 -8.21 -6.40
CA GLN A 392 -17.13 -9.58 -6.09
C GLN A 392 -17.23 -9.81 -4.57
N ALA A 393 -16.30 -9.25 -3.79
CA ALA A 393 -16.31 -9.34 -2.32
C ALA A 393 -17.32 -8.40 -1.62
N LYS A 394 -18.01 -7.51 -2.35
CA LYS A 394 -19.07 -6.63 -1.82
C LYS A 394 -20.46 -7.25 -1.89
N GLY A 395 -20.67 -8.29 -2.70
CA GLY A 395 -21.86 -9.12 -2.62
C GLY A 395 -21.75 -10.02 -1.40
N GLU A 396 -22.45 -9.66 -0.33
CA GLU A 396 -22.76 -10.49 0.85
C GLU A 396 -21.62 -11.43 1.33
N LYS A 397 -20.75 -10.95 2.22
CA LYS A 397 -19.78 -11.78 2.93
C LYS A 397 -20.47 -12.68 3.96
N PHE A 398 -20.83 -13.88 3.55
CA PHE A 398 -20.85 -15.05 4.44
C PHE A 398 -19.59 -15.87 4.19
N ILE A 399 -18.98 -16.35 5.27
CA ILE A 399 -17.77 -17.20 5.25
C ILE A 399 -18.13 -18.51 4.55
N ASP A 400 -17.86 -18.60 3.25
CA ASP A 400 -18.02 -19.83 2.49
C ASP A 400 -16.88 -20.81 2.80
N ALA A 401 -17.20 -22.11 2.74
CA ALA A 401 -16.31 -23.23 3.01
C ALA A 401 -15.04 -23.31 2.13
N HIS A 402 -14.85 -22.36 1.22
CA HIS A 402 -13.78 -22.32 0.23
C HIS A 402 -12.64 -21.32 0.53
N GLU A 403 -12.74 -20.51 1.59
CA GLU A 403 -11.64 -19.63 2.01
C GLU A 403 -10.60 -20.39 2.85
N SER A 404 -9.30 -20.14 2.59
CA SER A 404 -8.22 -20.77 3.37
C SER A 404 -7.15 -19.76 3.77
N VAL A 405 -6.75 -19.78 5.03
CA VAL A 405 -5.71 -18.90 5.56
C VAL A 405 -4.59 -19.74 6.16
N ARG A 406 -3.34 -19.45 5.78
CA ARG A 406 -2.17 -20.06 6.41
C ARG A 406 -1.31 -18.96 7.02
N ALA A 407 -1.17 -18.98 8.34
CA ALA A 407 -0.32 -18.07 9.07
C ALA A 407 1.00 -18.77 9.41
N ILE A 408 2.12 -18.14 9.07
CA ILE A 408 3.47 -18.67 9.26
C ILE A 408 4.28 -17.65 10.05
N TRP A 409 4.73 -18.03 11.23
CA TRP A 409 5.67 -17.22 12.01
C TRP A 409 7.02 -17.90 12.07
N VAL A 410 8.06 -17.20 11.62
CA VAL A 410 9.43 -17.70 11.64
C VAL A 410 10.24 -16.91 12.66
N ASN A 411 10.87 -17.60 13.60
CA ASN A 411 11.77 -16.99 14.55
C ASN A 411 13.08 -17.80 14.69
N LYS A 412 14.07 -17.22 15.37
CA LYS A 412 15.35 -17.89 15.65
C LYS A 412 15.18 -18.99 16.68
N SER A 413 14.54 -18.69 17.81
CA SER A 413 14.34 -19.56 18.96
C SER A 413 12.84 -19.76 19.24
N VAL A 414 12.51 -20.86 19.91
CA VAL A 414 11.17 -21.08 20.48
C VAL A 414 10.88 -20.07 21.60
N SER A 415 11.86 -19.80 22.45
CA SER A 415 11.77 -18.83 23.53
C SER A 415 11.41 -17.42 23.04
N GLY A 416 11.89 -17.03 21.86
CA GLY A 416 11.62 -15.71 21.26
C GLY A 416 10.19 -15.58 20.74
N MET A 417 9.42 -16.66 20.75
CA MET A 417 8.00 -16.70 20.40
C MET A 417 7.10 -16.76 21.65
N SER A 418 7.65 -17.07 22.83
CA SER A 418 6.91 -17.36 24.06
C SER A 418 5.88 -16.30 24.48
N TRP A 419 6.22 -15.01 24.28
CA TRP A 419 5.39 -13.87 24.68
C TRP A 419 4.02 -13.77 23.98
N VAL A 420 3.84 -14.45 22.83
CA VAL A 420 2.56 -14.51 22.10
C VAL A 420 2.11 -15.93 21.77
N MET A 421 3.01 -16.91 21.84
CA MET A 421 2.76 -18.30 21.49
C MET A 421 1.50 -18.87 22.15
N ASN A 422 1.32 -18.68 23.46
CA ASN A 422 0.14 -19.21 24.18
C ASN A 422 -1.17 -18.59 23.69
N ARG A 423 -1.18 -17.27 23.43
CA ARG A 423 -2.36 -16.56 22.90
C ARG A 423 -2.70 -17.02 21.48
N LEU A 424 -1.68 -17.29 20.67
CA LEU A 424 -1.85 -17.86 19.34
C LEU A 424 -2.42 -19.28 19.40
N ALA A 425 -1.91 -20.12 20.29
CA ALA A 425 -2.40 -21.48 20.49
C ALA A 425 -3.88 -21.51 20.92
N GLU A 426 -4.25 -20.72 21.93
CA GLU A 426 -5.65 -20.59 22.37
C GLU A 426 -6.55 -20.09 21.23
N SER A 427 -6.09 -19.12 20.45
CA SER A 427 -6.86 -18.63 19.30
C SER A 427 -6.98 -19.67 18.19
N ALA A 428 -6.00 -20.57 18.04
CA ALA A 428 -5.94 -21.58 17.00
C ALA A 428 -6.98 -22.69 17.22
N GLU A 429 -7.23 -23.07 18.48
CA GLU A 429 -8.28 -24.04 18.84
C GLU A 429 -9.69 -23.58 18.44
N GLN A 430 -9.90 -22.27 18.27
CA GLN A 430 -11.20 -21.67 17.97
C GLN A 430 -11.45 -21.48 16.46
N VAL A 431 -10.50 -21.86 15.60
CA VAL A 431 -10.55 -21.56 14.15
C VAL A 431 -11.04 -22.75 13.33
N ALA A 432 -11.72 -22.47 12.21
CA ALA A 432 -12.16 -23.49 11.27
C ALA A 432 -10.98 -24.29 10.67
N PRO A 433 -11.21 -25.55 10.23
CA PRO A 433 -10.16 -26.45 9.71
C PRO A 433 -9.41 -25.92 8.48
N SER A 434 -9.98 -24.94 7.76
CA SER A 434 -9.32 -24.31 6.61
C SER A 434 -8.19 -23.33 6.99
N TYR A 435 -8.04 -23.03 8.28
CA TYR A 435 -7.03 -22.14 8.82
C TYR A 435 -5.88 -22.93 9.43
N ALA A 436 -4.66 -22.70 8.96
CA ALA A 436 -3.47 -23.36 9.51
C ALA A 436 -2.53 -22.34 10.14
N LEU A 437 -1.95 -22.69 11.29
CA LEU A 437 -0.95 -21.87 11.98
C LEU A 437 0.34 -22.68 12.13
N GLU A 438 1.40 -22.22 11.50
CA GLU A 438 2.70 -22.88 11.52
C GLU A 438 3.74 -21.95 12.15
N LEU A 439 4.40 -22.42 13.20
CA LEU A 439 5.48 -21.72 13.88
C LEU A 439 6.80 -22.41 13.52
N TYR A 440 7.82 -21.65 13.12
CA TYR A 440 9.13 -22.18 12.72
C TYR A 440 10.24 -21.61 13.61
N ALA A 441 10.95 -22.48 14.33
CA ALA A 441 12.14 -22.14 15.09
C ALA A 441 13.40 -22.57 14.32
N THR A 442 14.13 -21.61 13.77
CA THR A 442 15.23 -21.89 12.82
C THR A 442 16.55 -22.34 13.46
N ARG A 443 16.77 -22.09 14.75
CA ARG A 443 18.00 -22.47 15.48
C ARG A 443 17.76 -23.44 16.65
N SER A 444 16.51 -23.72 16.99
CA SER A 444 16.17 -24.65 18.07
C SER A 444 16.24 -26.09 17.59
N LYS A 445 16.59 -27.02 18.50
CA LYS A 445 16.62 -28.46 18.21
C LYS A 445 15.19 -29.01 18.13
N GLU A 446 15.01 -30.11 17.42
CA GLU A 446 13.70 -30.77 17.28
C GLU A 446 13.12 -31.21 18.62
N ASP A 447 13.94 -31.70 19.54
CA ASP A 447 13.47 -32.16 20.86
C ASP A 447 12.96 -31.00 21.73
N GLU A 448 13.65 -29.85 21.68
CA GLU A 448 13.23 -28.62 22.36
C GLU A 448 11.91 -28.10 21.80
N VAL A 449 11.75 -28.15 20.48
CA VAL A 449 10.53 -27.75 19.78
C VAL A 449 9.34 -28.64 20.16
N LYS A 450 9.53 -29.96 20.22
CA LYS A 450 8.48 -30.89 20.64
C LYS A 450 8.09 -30.71 22.09
N ALA A 451 9.04 -30.45 22.98
CA ALA A 451 8.77 -30.23 24.40
C ALA A 451 8.01 -28.91 24.66
N ALA A 452 8.22 -27.90 23.82
CA ALA A 452 7.64 -26.58 23.98
C ALA A 452 6.41 -26.31 23.08
N SER A 453 5.92 -27.31 22.35
CA SER A 453 4.76 -27.11 21.47
C SER A 453 3.50 -26.84 22.29
N PRO A 454 2.85 -25.67 22.12
CA PRO A 454 1.63 -25.32 22.86
C PRO A 454 0.38 -25.96 22.23
N PHE A 455 0.51 -26.54 21.04
CA PHE A 455 -0.60 -27.13 20.30
C PHE A 455 -0.84 -28.54 20.82
N ALA A 456 -2.07 -28.82 21.26
CA ALA A 456 -2.47 -30.19 21.56
C ALA A 456 -2.28 -31.07 20.32
N ALA A 457 -1.90 -32.34 20.52
CA ALA A 457 -1.82 -33.33 19.46
C ALA A 457 -3.22 -33.75 18.96
N ALA A 458 -4.02 -32.78 18.50
CA ALA A 458 -5.21 -33.02 17.70
C ALA A 458 -4.73 -33.31 16.27
N ALA A 459 -4.16 -34.50 16.09
CA ALA A 459 -3.94 -35.04 14.76
C ALA A 459 -5.32 -35.44 14.21
N ASP A 460 -5.63 -34.99 12.99
CA ASP A 460 -6.72 -35.61 12.22
C ASP A 460 -6.45 -37.13 12.10
N GLU A 461 -7.47 -37.93 11.77
CA GLU A 461 -7.34 -39.40 11.58
C GLU A 461 -6.20 -39.82 10.61
N ASN A 462 -5.69 -38.87 9.82
CA ASN A 462 -4.58 -39.02 8.88
C ASN A 462 -3.20 -38.60 9.41
N GLY A 463 -3.07 -38.22 10.68
CA GLY A 463 -1.80 -37.78 11.28
C GLY A 463 -1.35 -36.37 10.88
N VAL A 464 -2.22 -35.58 10.23
CA VAL A 464 -1.94 -34.19 9.85
C VAL A 464 -2.46 -33.28 10.95
N THR A 465 -1.58 -32.51 11.56
CA THR A 465 -1.92 -31.50 12.55
C THR A 465 -2.19 -30.16 11.86
N GLN A 466 -3.34 -29.54 12.16
CA GLN A 466 -3.74 -28.26 11.60
C GLN A 466 -2.82 -27.10 12.05
N HIS A 467 -2.30 -27.20 13.27
CA HIS A 467 -1.40 -26.22 13.88
C HIS A 467 -0.13 -26.91 14.36
N GLU A 468 1.03 -26.35 14.02
CA GLU A 468 2.31 -27.01 14.24
C GLU A 468 3.42 -26.05 14.64
N LEU A 469 4.31 -26.51 15.53
CA LEU A 469 5.61 -25.90 15.80
C LEU A 469 6.70 -26.80 15.20
N LYS A 470 7.42 -26.28 14.20
CA LYS A 470 8.44 -26.99 13.41
C LYS A 470 9.83 -26.44 13.70
N ALA A 471 10.82 -27.32 13.77
CA ALA A 471 12.22 -26.93 13.76
C ALA A 471 12.71 -26.71 12.32
N GLY A 472 13.61 -25.75 12.13
CA GLY A 472 14.25 -25.50 10.83
C GLY A 472 13.57 -24.42 9.99
N ARG A 473 13.89 -24.41 8.69
CA ARG A 473 13.43 -23.37 7.75
C ARG A 473 12.15 -23.81 7.03
N PRO A 474 11.21 -22.89 6.81
CA PRO A 474 10.01 -23.18 6.02
C PRO A 474 10.38 -23.50 4.57
N LYS A 475 9.80 -24.55 4.03
CA LYS A 475 9.96 -24.94 2.63
C LYS A 475 8.95 -24.21 1.76
N TRP A 476 9.30 -22.99 1.34
CA TRP A 476 8.39 -22.12 0.58
C TRP A 476 7.79 -22.76 -0.67
N ASN A 477 8.54 -23.64 -1.34
CA ASN A 477 8.06 -24.32 -2.55
C ASN A 477 6.85 -25.22 -2.25
N GLU A 478 6.93 -26.06 -1.21
CA GLU A 478 5.86 -26.96 -0.79
C GLU A 478 4.65 -26.16 -0.28
N ILE A 479 4.89 -25.15 0.54
CA ILE A 479 3.85 -24.29 1.13
C ILE A 479 3.07 -23.57 0.04
N LEU A 480 3.75 -22.89 -0.88
CA LEU A 480 3.10 -22.13 -1.95
C LEU A 480 2.45 -23.04 -3.00
N THR A 481 3.01 -24.22 -3.25
CA THR A 481 2.38 -25.23 -4.12
C THR A 481 1.07 -25.72 -3.51
N SER A 482 1.05 -26.04 -2.22
CA SER A 482 -0.18 -26.45 -1.54
C SER A 482 -1.24 -25.33 -1.50
N ALA A 483 -0.81 -24.07 -1.45
CA ALA A 483 -1.72 -22.93 -1.44
C ALA A 483 -2.37 -22.71 -2.82
N ILE A 484 -1.58 -22.76 -3.90
CA ILE A 484 -2.12 -22.59 -5.26
C ILE A 484 -2.97 -23.78 -5.70
N GLU A 485 -2.64 -25.00 -5.28
CA GLU A 485 -3.46 -26.18 -5.58
C GLU A 485 -4.82 -26.13 -4.86
N ARG A 486 -4.86 -25.71 -3.59
CA ARG A 486 -6.12 -25.44 -2.88
C ARG A 486 -6.93 -24.32 -3.54
N ALA A 487 -6.27 -23.26 -3.98
CA ALA A 487 -6.92 -22.16 -4.68
C ALA A 487 -7.47 -22.59 -6.06
N HIS A 488 -6.77 -23.46 -6.76
CA HIS A 488 -7.28 -24.03 -8.00
C HIS A 488 -8.49 -24.95 -7.76
N ALA A 489 -8.49 -25.70 -6.66
CA ALA A 489 -9.59 -26.58 -6.31
C ALA A 489 -10.88 -25.81 -5.95
N SER A 490 -10.77 -24.61 -5.37
CA SER A 490 -11.94 -23.77 -5.06
C SER A 490 -12.56 -23.15 -6.31
N ASN A 491 -11.76 -22.70 -7.28
CA ASN A 491 -12.27 -22.21 -8.56
C ASN A 491 -11.49 -22.80 -9.75
N PRO A 492 -11.91 -23.98 -10.25
CA PRO A 492 -11.23 -24.63 -11.36
C PRO A 492 -11.38 -23.88 -12.68
N GLN A 493 -12.50 -23.18 -12.92
CA GLN A 493 -12.85 -22.64 -14.25
C GLN A 493 -12.14 -21.32 -14.53
N ASP A 494 -12.21 -20.35 -13.60
CA ASP A 494 -11.63 -19.01 -13.81
C ASP A 494 -10.21 -18.87 -13.25
N GLY A 495 -9.79 -19.78 -12.36
CA GLY A 495 -8.55 -19.68 -11.59
C GLY A 495 -8.69 -18.72 -10.40
N ALA A 496 -7.85 -18.91 -9.39
CA ALA A 496 -7.93 -18.17 -8.14
C ALA A 496 -6.62 -17.45 -7.79
N LEU A 497 -6.76 -16.35 -7.05
CA LEU A 497 -5.65 -15.53 -6.58
C LEU A 497 -5.28 -15.94 -5.14
N VAL A 498 -3.98 -16.17 -4.93
CA VAL A 498 -3.40 -16.38 -3.60
C VAL A 498 -2.62 -15.14 -3.19
N GLY A 499 -3.04 -14.50 -2.10
CA GLY A 499 -2.37 -13.34 -1.53
C GLY A 499 -1.35 -13.77 -0.48
N VAL A 500 -0.07 -13.52 -0.72
CA VAL A 500 1.01 -13.76 0.26
C VAL A 500 1.41 -12.43 0.87
N PHE A 501 1.20 -12.24 2.17
CA PHE A 501 1.58 -11.02 2.89
C PHE A 501 2.80 -11.33 3.76
N TYR A 502 3.92 -10.70 3.44
CA TYR A 502 5.20 -10.95 4.11
C TYR A 502 5.70 -9.70 4.82
N CYS A 503 5.98 -9.81 6.12
CA CYS A 503 6.62 -8.77 6.90
C CYS A 503 7.91 -9.29 7.55
N GLY A 504 9.05 -8.66 7.21
CA GLY A 504 10.34 -9.09 7.72
C GLY A 504 11.57 -8.74 6.87
N MET A 505 12.63 -9.53 7.04
CA MET A 505 13.93 -9.29 6.41
C MET A 505 13.87 -9.32 4.87
N PRO A 506 14.45 -8.33 4.15
CA PRO A 506 14.33 -8.22 2.69
C PRO A 506 14.85 -9.41 1.88
N ALA A 507 15.76 -10.21 2.43
CA ALA A 507 16.26 -11.42 1.79
C ALA A 507 15.16 -12.46 1.57
N VAL A 508 14.34 -12.72 2.60
CA VAL A 508 13.25 -13.71 2.55
C VAL A 508 12.12 -13.19 1.65
N ALA A 509 11.85 -11.87 1.64
CA ALA A 509 10.90 -11.28 0.70
C ALA A 509 11.26 -11.58 -0.76
N ARG A 510 12.54 -11.44 -1.13
CA ARG A 510 13.03 -11.75 -2.49
C ARG A 510 12.93 -13.24 -2.81
N GLU A 511 13.26 -14.09 -1.84
CA GLU A 511 13.12 -15.54 -1.95
C GLU A 511 11.65 -15.93 -2.22
N LEU A 512 10.72 -15.44 -1.40
CA LEU A 512 9.27 -15.67 -1.56
C LEU A 512 8.77 -15.21 -2.93
N GLN A 513 9.19 -14.03 -3.40
CA GLN A 513 8.81 -13.54 -4.73
C GLN A 513 9.32 -14.44 -5.86
N ASN A 514 10.54 -14.94 -5.76
CA ASN A 514 11.12 -15.84 -6.76
C ASN A 514 10.42 -17.19 -6.77
N VAL A 515 10.17 -17.77 -5.60
CA VAL A 515 9.45 -19.05 -5.46
C VAL A 515 7.99 -18.89 -5.92
N ALA A 516 7.30 -17.81 -5.57
CA ALA A 516 5.94 -17.55 -6.02
C ALA A 516 5.82 -17.49 -7.56
N LYS A 517 6.78 -16.84 -8.23
CA LYS A 517 6.84 -16.80 -9.70
C LYS A 517 7.08 -18.20 -10.29
N LEU A 518 8.02 -18.96 -9.70
CA LEU A 518 8.35 -20.31 -10.13
C LEU A 518 7.14 -21.25 -9.99
N VAL A 519 6.52 -21.29 -8.81
CA VAL A 519 5.36 -22.13 -8.50
C VAL A 519 4.17 -21.78 -9.37
N THR A 520 3.90 -20.48 -9.58
CA THR A 520 2.84 -20.03 -10.47
C THR A 520 3.07 -20.56 -11.89
N ALA A 521 4.29 -20.42 -12.43
CA ALA A 521 4.61 -20.90 -13.77
C ALA A 521 4.54 -22.43 -13.89
N GLN A 522 5.01 -23.16 -12.87
CA GLN A 522 4.95 -24.63 -12.82
C GLN A 522 3.50 -25.12 -12.77
N HIS A 523 2.66 -24.50 -11.94
CA HIS A 523 1.24 -24.83 -11.83
C HIS A 523 0.51 -24.60 -13.16
N GLN A 524 0.70 -23.42 -13.77
CA GLN A 524 0.07 -23.09 -15.06
C GLN A 524 0.47 -24.07 -16.17
N ARG A 525 1.75 -24.48 -16.22
CA ARG A 525 2.22 -25.51 -17.17
C ARG A 525 1.59 -26.89 -16.90
N LYS A 526 1.52 -27.29 -15.62
CA LYS A 526 0.91 -28.56 -15.20
C LYS A 526 -0.56 -28.63 -15.61
N ILE A 527 -1.31 -27.54 -15.45
CA ILE A 527 -2.73 -27.48 -15.84
C ILE A 527 -2.90 -27.36 -17.36
N ALA A 528 -2.06 -26.58 -18.05
CA ALA A 528 -2.09 -26.46 -19.51
C ALA A 528 -1.86 -27.80 -20.22
N SER A 529 -1.11 -28.73 -19.62
CA SER A 529 -0.97 -30.09 -20.16
C SER A 529 -2.25 -30.94 -20.07
N LYS A 530 -3.19 -30.57 -19.19
CA LYS A 530 -4.42 -31.32 -18.90
C LYS A 530 -5.69 -30.67 -19.44
N ARG A 531 -5.65 -29.38 -19.79
CA ARG A 531 -6.80 -28.57 -20.22
C ARG A 531 -6.48 -27.73 -21.45
N THR A 532 -7.48 -27.52 -22.29
CA THR A 532 -7.41 -26.66 -23.48
C THR A 532 -7.39 -25.17 -23.14
N ALA A 533 -7.97 -24.77 -22.00
CA ALA A 533 -7.98 -23.38 -21.53
C ALA A 533 -6.83 -23.09 -20.55
N PRO A 534 -6.15 -21.93 -20.66
CA PRO A 534 -5.10 -21.52 -19.74
C PRO A 534 -5.68 -21.23 -18.35
N CYS A 535 -5.03 -21.72 -17.31
CA CYS A 535 -5.40 -21.44 -15.93
C CYS A 535 -4.86 -20.08 -15.48
N ASN A 536 -5.72 -19.22 -14.91
CA ASN A 536 -5.31 -17.90 -14.39
C ASN A 536 -4.89 -17.91 -12.91
N CYS A 537 -4.70 -19.07 -12.29
CA CYS A 537 -4.21 -19.13 -10.91
C CYS A 537 -2.88 -18.39 -10.77
N ARG A 538 -2.77 -17.54 -9.75
CA ARG A 538 -1.58 -16.70 -9.53
C ARG A 538 -1.34 -16.43 -8.06
N ILE A 539 -0.06 -16.44 -7.69
CA ILE A 539 0.40 -16.02 -6.37
C ILE A 539 0.91 -14.58 -6.45
N VAL A 540 0.36 -13.71 -5.61
CA VAL A 540 0.74 -12.30 -5.50
C VAL A 540 1.40 -12.08 -4.14
N VAL A 541 2.67 -11.70 -4.13
CA VAL A 541 3.43 -11.44 -2.91
C VAL A 541 3.43 -9.95 -2.61
N HIS A 542 2.77 -9.57 -1.53
CA HIS A 542 2.78 -8.25 -0.93
C HIS A 542 3.89 -8.18 0.11
N LYS A 543 4.86 -7.29 -0.12
CA LYS A 543 5.95 -7.05 0.82
C LYS A 543 5.57 -5.91 1.75
N GLU A 544 5.59 -6.17 3.04
CA GLU A 544 5.53 -5.17 4.09
C GLU A 544 6.95 -4.81 4.54
N ASN A 545 7.20 -3.51 4.65
CA ASN A 545 8.43 -2.94 5.17
C ASN A 545 8.02 -2.06 6.37
N PHE A 546 7.69 -2.69 7.50
CA PHE A 546 7.55 -2.00 8.79
C PHE A 546 8.88 -2.03 9.55
#